data_AF-A0A2N7Y0E8-F1
#
_entry.id   AF-A0A2N7Y0E8-F1
#
_cell.length_a   1.000
_cell.length_b   1.000
_cell.length_c   1.000
_cell.angle_alpha   90.00
_cell.angle_beta   90.00
_cell.angle_gamma   90.00
#
_symmetry.space_group_name_H-M   'P 1'
#
loop_
_entity.id
_entity.type
_entity.pdbx_description
1 polymer ?
#
loop_
_entity_poly.entity_id
_entity_poly.type
_entity_poly.pdbx_seq_one_letter_code
_entity_poly.pdbx_strand_id
1 'polypeptide(L)'
;MKSLKTLVSLTALTVCMGAASMASAASFSPIGASITANGSITVKSPSSFQQPVTCNILFQGVVNADGTANINSATVSGSNSLCALPKMTNLPWKLSATSVTAGTVTNVGYTIAGAPPIIPATNCGPTTIAVGLASTASPASSTITATNQTLTGSCTVVSLSLTAPGAVVIP
;
A
#
# COMPACT_ATOMS: atom_id res chain seq x y z
N MET A 1 38.27 -50.89 -34.94
CA MET A 1 37.08 -50.02 -35.05
C MET A 1 36.47 -49.84 -33.66
N LYS A 2 36.80 -48.75 -32.97
CA LYS A 2 36.25 -48.41 -31.64
C LYS A 2 35.30 -47.22 -31.82
N SER A 3 34.04 -47.44 -31.49
CA SER A 3 32.92 -46.53 -31.72
C SER A 3 33.06 -45.22 -30.94
N LEU A 4 33.15 -44.11 -31.68
CA LEU A 4 32.98 -42.75 -31.22
C LEU A 4 31.47 -42.42 -31.20
N LYS A 5 30.80 -42.58 -30.05
CA LYS A 5 29.41 -42.15 -29.86
C LYS A 5 29.12 -41.79 -28.40
N THR A 6 29.39 -40.55 -28.01
CA THR A 6 28.71 -39.84 -26.90
C THR A 6 28.94 -38.33 -27.10
N LEU A 7 28.13 -37.66 -27.95
CA LEU A 7 27.02 -36.80 -27.50
C LEU A 7 27.52 -35.74 -26.50
N VAL A 8 28.03 -34.59 -26.96
CA VAL A 8 27.23 -33.36 -27.21
C VAL A 8 26.06 -33.28 -26.23
N SER A 9 26.37 -32.86 -25.01
CA SER A 9 25.38 -32.42 -24.02
C SER A 9 25.74 -30.99 -23.62
N LEU A 10 25.19 -30.06 -24.40
CA LEU A 10 24.43 -28.92 -23.86
C LEU A 10 25.10 -28.25 -22.66
N THR A 11 26.08 -27.38 -22.88
CA THR A 11 25.87 -25.91 -22.85
C THR A 11 24.39 -25.50 -22.74
N ALA A 12 23.74 -25.86 -21.64
CA ALA A 12 22.44 -25.32 -21.24
C ALA A 12 22.68 -24.27 -20.15
N LEU A 13 22.96 -23.06 -20.62
CA LEU A 13 22.45 -21.78 -20.09
C LEU A 13 22.21 -21.79 -18.56
N THR A 14 23.17 -21.44 -17.70
CA THR A 14 23.52 -20.06 -17.27
C THR A 14 22.46 -18.94 -17.41
N VAL A 15 21.18 -19.23 -17.65
CA VAL A 15 20.13 -18.21 -17.82
C VAL A 15 18.93 -18.51 -16.91
N CYS A 16 19.06 -18.13 -15.64
CA CYS A 16 17.95 -17.49 -14.92
C CYS A 16 18.41 -16.62 -13.72
N MET A 17 19.66 -16.13 -13.70
CA MET A 17 20.04 -14.96 -12.88
C MET A 17 19.75 -13.66 -13.65
N GLY A 18 18.65 -13.67 -14.42
CA GLY A 18 18.17 -12.50 -15.14
C GLY A 18 17.56 -11.52 -14.15
N ALA A 19 18.25 -10.38 -13.99
CA ALA A 19 17.76 -9.08 -13.56
C ALA A 19 16.33 -9.06 -12.95
N ALA A 20 16.16 -8.58 -11.73
CA ALA A 20 16.45 -7.18 -11.48
C ALA A 20 16.93 -6.94 -10.06
N SER A 21 18.16 -6.46 -9.96
CA SER A 21 18.57 -5.52 -8.94
C SER A 21 17.62 -4.32 -8.96
N MET A 22 16.52 -4.41 -8.23
CA MET A 22 15.96 -3.30 -7.48
C MET A 22 15.97 -3.82 -6.06
N ALA A 23 17.12 -3.72 -5.40
CA ALA A 23 17.21 -4.02 -3.99
C ALA A 23 16.33 -3.00 -3.26
N SER A 24 15.03 -3.27 -3.18
CA SER A 24 14.21 -2.77 -2.10
C SER A 24 14.96 -3.19 -0.85
N ALA A 25 15.47 -2.23 -0.06
CA ALA A 25 16.19 -2.56 1.18
C ALA A 25 15.29 -3.25 2.22
N ALA A 26 14.02 -3.44 1.87
CA ALA A 26 13.09 -4.36 2.49
C ALA A 26 11.99 -4.80 1.51
N SER A 27 11.35 -5.93 1.80
CA SER A 27 10.23 -6.51 1.07
C SER A 27 9.14 -6.98 2.03
N PHE A 28 7.88 -6.99 1.57
CA PHE A 28 6.79 -7.63 2.28
C PHE A 28 6.85 -9.15 2.09
N SER A 29 6.54 -9.89 3.15
CA SER A 29 6.56 -11.35 3.19
C SER A 29 5.38 -11.88 4.03
N PRO A 30 4.79 -13.04 3.67
CA PRO A 30 5.14 -13.90 2.52
C PRO A 30 4.63 -13.36 1.17
N ILE A 31 5.34 -13.69 0.10
CA ILE A 31 4.91 -13.41 -1.28
C ILE A 31 3.57 -14.13 -1.55
N GLY A 32 2.64 -13.46 -2.20
CA GLY A 32 1.30 -13.98 -2.49
C GLY A 32 0.35 -13.96 -1.28
N ALA A 33 0.81 -13.53 -0.11
CA ALA A 33 -0.06 -13.40 1.06
C ALA A 33 -1.10 -12.29 0.85
N SER A 34 -2.34 -12.57 1.24
CA SER A 34 -3.37 -11.55 1.37
C SER A 34 -3.03 -10.61 2.51
N ILE A 35 -3.14 -9.31 2.27
CA ILE A 35 -3.01 -8.27 3.28
C ILE A 35 -4.42 -7.83 3.64
N THR A 36 -4.74 -7.88 4.94
CA THR A 36 -5.94 -7.26 5.50
C THR A 36 -5.46 -6.35 6.62
N ALA A 37 -5.39 -5.04 6.36
CA ALA A 37 -4.90 -4.06 7.33
C ALA A 37 -6.04 -3.16 7.80
N ASN A 38 -6.32 -3.13 9.09
CA ASN A 38 -7.38 -2.29 9.65
C ASN A 38 -6.83 -1.33 10.70
N GLY A 39 -7.52 -0.21 10.85
CA GLY A 39 -7.20 0.78 11.87
C GLY A 39 -7.92 2.09 11.62
N SER A 40 -7.24 3.20 11.88
CA SER A 40 -7.82 4.54 11.80
C SER A 40 -7.06 5.45 10.84
N ILE A 41 -7.81 6.39 10.27
CA ILE A 41 -7.29 7.47 9.44
C ILE A 41 -7.96 8.78 9.85
N THR A 42 -7.19 9.85 9.95
CA THR A 42 -7.70 11.20 10.14
C THR A 42 -7.34 12.04 8.93
N VAL A 43 -8.35 12.62 8.28
CA VAL A 43 -8.16 13.42 7.06
C VAL A 43 -8.77 14.81 7.18
N LYS A 44 -8.19 15.76 6.45
CA LYS A 44 -8.76 17.09 6.16
C LYS A 44 -9.04 17.17 4.67
N SER A 45 -10.18 17.73 4.29
CA SER A 45 -10.55 17.92 2.89
C SER A 45 -11.56 19.06 2.73
N PRO A 46 -11.80 19.53 1.50
CA PRO A 46 -12.85 20.50 1.24
C PRO A 46 -14.20 20.08 1.84
N SER A 47 -14.61 18.82 1.71
CA SER A 47 -15.89 18.31 2.23
C SER A 47 -16.00 18.35 3.75
N SER A 48 -14.88 18.43 4.47
CA SER A 48 -14.85 18.65 5.92
C SER A 48 -14.58 20.09 6.32
N PHE A 49 -14.59 21.03 5.36
CA PHE A 49 -14.20 22.43 5.57
C PHE A 49 -12.82 22.55 6.23
N GLN A 50 -11.89 21.69 5.80
CA GLN A 50 -10.54 21.55 6.36
C GLN A 50 -10.49 21.14 7.84
N GLN A 51 -11.61 20.74 8.45
CA GLN A 51 -11.63 20.14 9.78
C GLN A 51 -11.14 18.69 9.74
N PRO A 52 -10.40 18.24 10.77
CA PRO A 52 -9.96 16.86 10.86
C PRO A 52 -11.15 15.93 11.12
N VAL A 53 -11.27 14.89 10.29
CA VAL A 53 -12.29 13.85 10.43
C VAL A 53 -11.58 12.51 10.60
N THR A 54 -11.82 11.87 11.74
CA THR A 54 -11.29 10.53 12.03
C THR A 54 -12.31 9.47 11.63
N CYS A 55 -11.86 8.52 10.81
CA CYS A 55 -12.63 7.38 10.35
C CYS A 55 -11.85 6.08 10.61
N ASN A 56 -12.56 4.97 10.63
CA ASN A 56 -11.97 3.66 10.50
C ASN A 56 -11.65 3.40 9.02
N ILE A 57 -10.59 2.65 8.77
CA ILE A 57 -10.23 2.24 7.41
C ILE A 57 -9.74 0.80 7.38
N LEU A 58 -10.12 0.09 6.32
CA LEU A 58 -9.73 -1.28 6.04
C LEU A 58 -9.08 -1.31 4.65
N PHE A 59 -7.83 -1.74 4.58
CA PHE A 59 -7.11 -2.04 3.35
C PHE A 59 -7.11 -3.53 3.10
N GLN A 60 -7.40 -3.93 1.87
CA GLN A 60 -7.21 -5.30 1.43
C GLN A 60 -6.37 -5.33 0.17
N GLY A 61 -5.45 -6.28 0.12
CA GLY A 61 -4.45 -6.36 -0.93
C GLY A 61 -3.72 -7.68 -0.97
N VAL A 62 -2.64 -7.72 -1.74
CA VAL A 62 -1.77 -8.89 -1.89
C VAL A 62 -0.31 -8.48 -2.00
N VAL A 63 0.58 -9.28 -1.43
CA VAL A 63 2.02 -9.16 -1.63
C VAL A 63 2.38 -9.71 -3.01
N ASN A 64 2.95 -8.86 -3.85
CA ASN A 64 3.40 -9.18 -5.21
C ASN A 64 4.70 -9.98 -5.19
N ALA A 65 5.03 -10.61 -6.33
CA ALA A 65 6.29 -11.35 -6.51
C ALA A 65 7.56 -10.48 -6.39
N ASP A 66 7.45 -9.17 -6.61
CA ASP A 66 8.55 -8.20 -6.47
C ASP A 66 8.76 -7.73 -5.02
N GLY A 67 8.06 -8.32 -4.05
CA GLY A 67 8.15 -7.94 -2.64
C GLY A 67 7.38 -6.65 -2.28
N THR A 68 6.73 -6.01 -3.24
CA THR A 68 5.80 -4.90 -2.98
C THR A 68 4.40 -5.42 -2.68
N ALA A 69 3.50 -4.56 -2.24
CA ALA A 69 2.11 -4.90 -1.97
C ALA A 69 1.16 -4.05 -2.82
N ASN A 70 0.16 -4.68 -3.43
CA ASN A 70 -0.93 -3.99 -4.08
C ASN A 70 -2.14 -3.94 -3.15
N ILE A 71 -2.58 -2.74 -2.78
CA ILE A 71 -3.82 -2.53 -2.06
C ILE A 71 -4.95 -2.43 -3.09
N ASN A 72 -5.71 -3.51 -3.26
CA ASN A 72 -6.76 -3.63 -4.27
C ASN A 72 -8.07 -2.98 -3.84
N SER A 73 -8.30 -2.84 -2.54
CA SER A 73 -9.46 -2.13 -2.01
C SER A 73 -9.11 -1.40 -0.73
N ALA A 74 -9.78 -0.27 -0.53
CA ALA A 74 -9.75 0.48 0.71
C ALA A 74 -11.20 0.90 1.03
N THR A 75 -11.66 0.57 2.23
CA THR A 75 -13.02 0.86 2.68
C THR A 75 -12.93 1.75 3.91
N VAL A 76 -13.61 2.88 3.88
CA VAL A 76 -13.72 3.80 5.02
C VAL A 76 -15.06 3.59 5.69
N SER A 77 -15.07 3.64 7.02
CA SER A 77 -16.27 3.55 7.84
C SER A 77 -16.10 4.41 9.10
N GLY A 78 -17.17 4.63 9.85
CA GLY A 78 -17.10 5.41 11.08
C GLY A 78 -18.46 5.98 11.46
N SER A 79 -18.56 6.56 12.65
CA SER A 79 -19.77 7.21 13.14
C SER A 79 -20.01 8.59 12.53
N ASN A 80 -18.96 9.27 12.06
CA ASN A 80 -19.10 10.53 11.34
C ASN A 80 -19.69 10.26 9.94
N SER A 81 -20.74 11.00 9.55
CA SER A 81 -21.42 10.83 8.27
C SER A 81 -20.49 11.01 7.06
N LEU A 82 -19.43 11.82 7.19
CA LEU A 82 -18.42 12.00 6.14
C LEU A 82 -17.58 10.75 5.92
N CYS A 83 -17.54 9.78 6.84
CA CYS A 83 -16.79 8.53 6.66
C CYS A 83 -17.46 7.53 5.71
N ALA A 84 -18.75 7.70 5.41
CA ALA A 84 -19.48 6.80 4.50
C ALA A 84 -19.46 7.27 3.03
N LEU A 85 -18.92 8.47 2.77
CA LEU A 85 -18.95 9.13 1.46
C LEU A 85 -17.74 8.89 0.56
N PRO A 86 -16.50 8.66 1.07
CA PRO A 86 -15.32 8.53 0.22
C PRO A 86 -15.45 7.37 -0.76
N LYS A 87 -15.21 7.64 -2.03
CA LYS A 87 -14.96 6.64 -3.06
C LYS A 87 -13.48 6.63 -3.39
N MET A 88 -12.82 5.50 -3.14
CA MET A 88 -11.40 5.34 -3.44
C MET A 88 -11.17 5.33 -4.95
N THR A 89 -10.09 5.99 -5.38
CA THR A 89 -9.72 6.12 -6.79
C THR A 89 -8.31 5.60 -7.01
N ASN A 90 -7.95 5.32 -8.27
CA ASN A 90 -6.61 4.90 -8.67
C ASN A 90 -6.10 3.61 -7.99
N LEU A 91 -7.01 2.71 -7.61
CA LEU A 91 -6.66 1.37 -7.15
C LEU A 91 -6.13 0.51 -8.33
N PRO A 92 -5.17 -0.41 -8.09
CA PRO A 92 -4.54 -0.68 -6.80
C PRO A 92 -3.52 0.40 -6.40
N TRP A 93 -3.45 0.71 -5.11
CA TRP A 93 -2.37 1.53 -4.56
C TRP A 93 -1.15 0.65 -4.30
N LYS A 94 0.04 1.07 -4.76
CA LYS A 94 1.26 0.28 -4.60
C LYS A 94 1.99 0.69 -3.33
N LEU A 95 2.03 -0.20 -2.35
CA LEU A 95 2.82 -0.10 -1.13
C LEU A 95 4.20 -0.73 -1.36
N SER A 96 5.26 0.06 -1.21
CA SER A 96 6.65 -0.38 -1.39
C SER A 96 7.44 -0.07 -0.12
N ALA A 97 8.17 -1.06 0.41
CA ALA A 97 9.09 -0.83 1.52
C ALA A 97 10.41 -0.28 0.97
N THR A 98 10.84 0.86 1.48
CA THR A 98 12.14 1.47 1.15
C THR A 98 13.21 1.09 2.17
N SER A 99 12.80 0.63 3.35
CA SER A 99 13.60 0.00 4.39
C SER A 99 12.68 -0.81 5.32
N VAL A 100 13.25 -1.51 6.30
CA VAL A 100 12.47 -2.27 7.29
C VAL A 100 11.52 -1.41 8.14
N THR A 101 11.76 -0.08 8.21
CA THR A 101 10.96 0.86 9.00
C THR A 101 10.25 1.95 8.19
N ALA A 102 10.43 1.98 6.86
CA ALA A 102 9.88 3.03 6.02
C ALA A 102 9.46 2.51 4.65
N GLY A 103 8.46 3.16 4.07
CA GLY A 103 7.97 2.84 2.74
C GLY A 103 7.21 4.00 2.11
N THR A 104 6.61 3.70 0.96
CA THR A 104 5.76 4.63 0.22
C THR A 104 4.51 3.93 -0.27
N VAL A 105 3.38 4.65 -0.29
CA VAL A 105 2.17 4.21 -0.99
C VAL A 105 1.93 5.15 -2.16
N THR A 106 1.92 4.63 -3.38
CA THR A 106 1.67 5.42 -4.59
C THR A 106 0.22 5.30 -5.04
N ASN A 107 -0.22 6.25 -5.86
CA ASN A 107 -1.59 6.36 -6.37
C ASN A 107 -2.69 6.56 -5.32
N VAL A 108 -2.35 6.98 -4.10
CA VAL A 108 -3.36 7.24 -3.06
C VAL A 108 -4.31 8.34 -3.53
N GLY A 109 -5.61 8.06 -3.53
CA GLY A 109 -6.62 9.03 -3.92
C GLY A 109 -8.05 8.63 -3.55
N TYR A 110 -8.91 9.61 -3.32
CA TYR A 110 -10.33 9.40 -3.08
C TYR A 110 -11.13 10.62 -3.49
N THR A 111 -12.43 10.42 -3.72
CA THR A 111 -13.38 11.48 -4.06
C THR A 111 -14.58 11.46 -3.13
N ILE A 112 -15.18 12.63 -2.92
CA ILE A 112 -16.50 12.80 -2.31
C ILE A 112 -17.29 13.70 -3.27
N ALA A 113 -18.42 13.20 -3.78
CA ALA A 113 -19.21 13.91 -4.79
C ALA A 113 -19.75 15.28 -4.31
N GLY A 114 -19.79 15.51 -2.99
CA GLY A 114 -20.38 16.69 -2.38
C GLY A 114 -21.92 16.64 -2.39
N ALA A 115 -22.51 17.56 -1.64
CA ALA A 115 -23.94 17.84 -1.64
C ALA A 115 -24.11 19.38 -1.58
N PRO A 116 -23.87 20.09 -2.70
CA PRO A 116 -23.89 21.55 -2.71
C PRO A 116 -25.29 22.11 -2.36
N PRO A 117 -25.37 23.26 -1.65
CA PRO A 117 -24.26 24.09 -1.16
C PRO A 117 -23.69 23.66 0.20
N ILE A 118 -24.19 22.57 0.79
CA ILE A 118 -23.94 22.18 2.19
C ILE A 118 -22.58 21.50 2.36
N ILE A 119 -22.21 20.64 1.41
CA ILE A 119 -20.94 19.89 1.43
C ILE A 119 -20.24 20.12 0.09
N PRO A 120 -19.09 20.79 0.05
CA PRO A 120 -18.34 20.92 -1.19
C PRO A 120 -17.79 19.56 -1.63
N ALA A 121 -17.61 19.36 -2.93
CA ALA A 121 -16.99 18.16 -3.46
C ALA A 121 -15.50 18.10 -3.07
N THR A 122 -14.98 16.89 -2.92
CA THR A 122 -13.57 16.62 -2.66
C THR A 122 -13.01 15.73 -3.76
N ASN A 123 -11.81 16.06 -4.25
CA ASN A 123 -11.04 15.21 -5.14
C ASN A 123 -9.59 15.20 -4.69
N CYS A 124 -9.21 14.18 -3.91
CA CYS A 124 -7.87 14.02 -3.38
C CYS A 124 -7.08 13.02 -4.20
N GLY A 125 -5.84 13.34 -4.54
CA GLY A 125 -4.96 12.44 -5.28
C GLY A 125 -5.19 12.44 -6.80
N PRO A 126 -4.48 11.57 -7.54
CA PRO A 126 -3.49 10.60 -7.05
C PRO A 126 -2.27 11.29 -6.43
N THR A 127 -1.72 10.73 -5.35
CA THR A 127 -0.50 11.23 -4.71
C THR A 127 0.31 10.07 -4.12
N THR A 128 1.63 10.22 -4.08
CA THR A 128 2.52 9.31 -3.35
C THR A 128 2.73 9.84 -1.94
N ILE A 129 2.48 9.00 -0.94
CA ILE A 129 2.70 9.35 0.47
C ILE A 129 3.81 8.48 1.07
N ALA A 130 4.54 9.04 2.02
CA ALA A 130 5.49 8.29 2.84
C ALA A 130 4.74 7.60 3.99
N VAL A 131 5.19 6.38 4.32
CA VAL A 131 4.67 5.61 5.44
C VAL A 131 5.79 5.08 6.32
N GLY A 132 5.54 5.04 7.63
CA GLY A 132 6.33 4.29 8.59
C GLY A 132 5.86 2.84 8.63
N LEU A 133 6.81 1.91 8.77
CA LEU A 133 6.57 0.48 8.89
C LEU A 133 7.15 -0.01 10.22
N ALA A 134 6.46 -0.93 10.89
CA ALA A 134 7.06 -1.68 11.99
C ALA A 134 6.52 -3.10 11.99
N SER A 135 7.40 -4.10 12.06
CA SER A 135 7.01 -5.50 11.99
C SER A 135 7.29 -6.24 13.29
N THR A 136 6.39 -7.14 13.67
CA THR A 136 6.57 -8.11 14.75
C THR A 136 6.59 -9.50 14.15
N ALA A 137 7.56 -10.34 14.54
CA ALA A 137 7.70 -11.68 13.97
C ALA A 137 6.76 -12.73 14.59
N SER A 138 6.33 -12.54 15.85
CA SER A 138 5.50 -13.51 16.58
C SER A 138 4.51 -12.82 17.53
N PRO A 139 3.20 -12.78 17.20
CA PRO A 139 2.63 -13.16 15.92
C PRO A 139 3.11 -12.23 14.79
N ALA A 140 3.19 -12.77 13.57
CA ALA A 140 3.55 -12.01 12.38
C ALA A 140 2.55 -10.87 12.17
N SER A 141 3.00 -9.62 12.24
CA SER A 141 2.18 -8.45 11.94
C SER A 141 3.03 -7.26 11.50
N SER A 142 2.45 -6.39 10.67
CA SER A 142 3.04 -5.12 10.29
C SER A 142 2.11 -3.97 10.65
N THR A 143 2.64 -2.93 11.27
CA THR A 143 1.95 -1.65 11.39
C THR A 143 2.37 -0.72 10.26
N ILE A 144 1.39 0.00 9.72
CA ILE A 144 1.58 1.00 8.67
C ILE A 144 1.08 2.32 9.22
N THR A 145 1.96 3.32 9.26
CA THR A 145 1.64 4.64 9.80
C THR A 145 1.95 5.73 8.80
N ALA A 146 1.20 6.83 8.84
CA ALA A 146 1.51 8.03 8.10
C ALA A 146 1.11 9.25 8.92
N THR A 147 1.80 10.37 8.73
CA THR A 147 1.49 11.60 9.46
C THR A 147 1.73 12.81 8.57
N ASN A 148 0.80 13.76 8.59
CA ASN A 148 0.87 15.01 7.84
C ASN A 148 1.23 14.85 6.35
N GLN A 149 0.62 13.88 5.67
CA GLN A 149 0.83 13.66 4.24
C GLN A 149 -0.14 14.53 3.43
N THR A 150 0.39 15.46 2.66
CA THR A 150 -0.41 16.27 1.74
C THR A 150 -0.81 15.45 0.52
N LEU A 151 -2.07 15.58 0.11
CA LEU A 151 -2.56 15.06 -1.18
C LEU A 151 -2.92 16.26 -2.08
N THR A 152 -2.98 16.03 -3.38
CA THR A 152 -3.56 17.03 -4.30
C THR A 152 -5.02 17.33 -3.94
N GLY A 153 -5.56 18.47 -4.40
CA GLY A 153 -6.95 18.86 -4.15
C GLY A 153 -7.23 19.41 -2.74
N SER A 154 -6.21 19.99 -2.10
CA SER A 154 -6.30 20.60 -0.76
C SER A 154 -6.64 19.61 0.36
N CYS A 155 -6.24 18.35 0.20
CA CYS A 155 -6.47 17.32 1.21
C CYS A 155 -5.21 17.00 2.00
N THR A 156 -5.37 16.48 3.21
CA THR A 156 -4.25 16.07 4.07
C THR A 156 -4.64 14.84 4.87
N VAL A 157 -3.80 13.79 4.81
CA VAL A 157 -3.82 12.70 5.78
C VAL A 157 -3.07 13.20 7.02
N VAL A 158 -3.82 13.59 8.04
CA VAL A 158 -3.27 14.09 9.31
C VAL A 158 -2.59 12.94 10.04
N SER A 159 -3.27 11.80 10.14
CA SER A 159 -2.73 10.58 10.71
C SER A 159 -3.31 9.34 10.03
N LEU A 160 -2.52 8.28 9.98
CA LEU A 160 -2.91 6.94 9.56
C LEU A 160 -2.23 5.96 10.49
N SER A 161 -2.96 4.95 10.97
CA SER A 161 -2.40 3.85 11.75
C SER A 161 -3.19 2.60 11.48
N LEU A 162 -2.56 1.62 10.84
CA LEU A 162 -3.14 0.33 10.47
C LEU A 162 -2.29 -0.81 11.00
N THR A 163 -2.94 -1.93 11.27
CA THR A 163 -2.26 -3.19 11.60
C THR A 163 -2.67 -4.26 10.60
N ALA A 164 -1.68 -4.88 9.97
CA ALA A 164 -1.82 -5.99 9.04
C ALA A 164 -1.28 -7.28 9.68
N PRO A 165 -2.13 -8.13 10.25
CA PRO A 165 -1.71 -9.46 10.69
C PRO A 165 -1.27 -10.32 9.50
N GLY A 166 -0.30 -11.20 9.73
CA GLY A 166 0.18 -12.20 8.75
C GLY A 166 1.17 -11.68 7.71
N ALA A 167 1.41 -10.37 7.63
CA ALA A 167 2.43 -9.77 6.78
C ALA A 167 3.55 -9.15 7.63
N VAL A 168 4.80 -9.34 7.22
CA VAL A 168 5.98 -8.72 7.83
C VAL A 168 6.85 -8.08 6.76
N VAL A 169 7.55 -7.02 7.14
CA VAL A 169 8.58 -6.38 6.34
C VAL A 169 9.92 -6.99 6.72
N ILE A 170 10.58 -7.64 5.75
CA ILE A 170 11.89 -8.25 5.88
C ILE A 170 12.92 -7.45 5.07
N PRO A 171 14.20 -7.40 5.46
CA PRO A 171 15.25 -6.76 4.66
C PRO A 171 15.44 -7.44 3.29
#